data_AF-A0A932WPF6-F1
#
_entry.id   AF-A0A932WPF6-F1
#
_cell.length_a   1.000
_cell.length_b   1.000
_cell.length_c   1.000
_cell.angle_alpha   90.00
_cell.angle_beta   90.00
_cell.angle_gamma   90.00
#
_symmetry.space_group_name_H-M   'P 1'
#
loop_
_entity.id
_entity.type
_entity.pdbx_description
1 polymer ?
#
loop_
_entity_poly.entity_id
_entity_poly.type
_entity_poly.pdbx_seq_one_letter_code
_entity_poly.pdbx_strand_id
1 'polypeptide(L)' 'MWTVDGRTSGRFCDGISRRNFLQIGSLGLAGLSLAELFRLKAHGDTRAAACGKSVIMIYLPGGPSHIDMYDMKPDAPVD' A
#
# COMPACT_ATOMS: atom_id res chain seq x y z
N MET A 1 16.12 2.30 6.42
CA MET A 1 17.17 2.86 5.53
C MET A 1 17.69 1.69 4.71
N TRP A 2 17.46 1.69 3.40
CA TRP A 2 17.79 0.55 2.53
C TRP A 2 19.30 0.48 2.33
N THR A 3 19.95 -0.56 2.85
CA THR A 3 21.39 -0.79 2.68
C THR A 3 21.60 -1.84 1.60
N VAL A 4 22.18 -1.43 0.46
CA VAL A 4 22.56 -2.36 -0.61
C VAL A 4 23.96 -2.92 -0.30
N ASP A 5 24.02 -4.17 0.15
CA ASP A 5 25.29 -4.86 0.38
C ASP A 5 25.86 -5.43 -0.91
N GLY A 6 26.99 -4.87 -1.35
CA GLY A 6 27.77 -5.35 -2.48
C GLY A 6 29.24 -5.47 -2.11
N ARG A 7 29.86 -6.63 -2.39
CA ARG A 7 31.29 -6.84 -2.18
C ARG A 7 32.09 -5.81 -2.99
N THR A 8 32.93 -5.03 -2.31
CA THR A 8 33.74 -3.96 -2.91
C THR A 8 34.85 -4.55 -3.77
N SER A 9 34.67 -4.58 -5.10
CA SER A 9 35.75 -4.86 -6.05
C SER A 9 36.27 -3.56 -6.66
N GLY A 10 37.53 -3.22 -6.35
CA GLY A 10 38.32 -2.18 -7.00
C GLY A 10 38.04 -0.75 -6.54
N ARG A 11 39.07 -0.08 -6.01
CA ARG A 11 39.08 1.39 -5.87
C ARG A 11 39.27 1.97 -7.28
N PHE A 12 38.27 2.68 -7.79
CA PHE A 12 38.45 3.59 -8.92
C PHE A 12 39.12 4.85 -8.37
N CYS A 13 40.19 5.35 -9.02
CA CYS A 13 41.01 6.47 -8.55
C CYS A 13 40.30 7.85 -8.61
N ASP A 14 39.01 7.85 -8.93
CA ASP A 14 38.12 9.01 -9.05
C ASP A 14 37.25 9.22 -7.80
N GLY A 15 37.35 8.34 -6.79
CA GLY A 15 36.58 8.45 -5.54
C GLY A 15 35.08 8.13 -5.67
N ILE A 16 34.63 7.75 -6.87
CA ILE A 16 33.23 7.42 -7.15
C ILE A 16 33.08 5.90 -7.09
N SER A 17 32.44 5.41 -6.02
CA SER A 17 32.10 3.98 -5.95
C SER A 17 30.96 3.66 -6.93
N ARG A 18 31.03 2.50 -7.61
CA ARG A 18 29.90 1.97 -8.41
C ARG A 18 28.59 1.97 -7.63
N ARG A 19 28.65 1.80 -6.30
CA ARG A 19 27.50 1.82 -5.40
C ARG A 19 26.87 3.21 -5.31
N ASN A 20 27.68 4.27 -5.20
CA ASN A 20 27.17 5.65 -5.16
C ASN A 20 26.44 6.00 -6.46
N PHE A 21 26.98 5.56 -7.60
CA PHE A 21 26.31 5.73 -8.90
C PHE A 21 24.95 5.02 -8.97
N LEU A 22 24.88 3.75 -8.53
CA LEU A 22 23.62 3.01 -8.48
C LEU A 22 22.61 3.60 -7.47
N GLN A 23 23.08 4.12 -6.34
CA GLN A 23 22.23 4.74 -5.34
C GLN A 23 21.63 6.06 -5.84
N ILE A 24 22.44 6.93 -6.45
CA ILE A 24 21.97 8.19 -7.02
C ILE A 24 21.07 7.93 -8.24
N GLY A 25 21.47 6.99 -9.11
CA GLY A 25 20.68 6.60 -10.27
C GLY A 25 19.32 5.99 -9.90
N SER A 26 19.27 5.13 -8.88
CA SER A 26 18.02 4.54 -8.42
C SER A 26 17.09 5.56 -7.75
N LEU A 27 17.62 6.55 -7.03
CA LEU A 27 16.83 7.67 -6.50
C LEU A 27 16.24 8.55 -7.62
N GLY A 28 17.00 8.80 -8.69
CA GLY A 28 16.51 9.52 -9.86
C GLY A 28 15.39 8.77 -10.58
N LEU A 29 15.59 7.47 -10.85
CA LEU A 29 14.60 6.63 -11.53
C LEU A 29 13.32 6.43 -10.69
N ALA A 30 13.47 6.16 -9.39
CA ALA A 30 12.34 6.00 -8.47
C ALA A 30 11.62 7.33 -8.21
N GLY A 31 12.33 8.45 -8.16
CA GLY A 31 11.74 9.78 -8.01
C GLY A 31 10.90 10.18 -9.23
N LEU A 32 11.39 9.88 -10.44
CA LEU A 32 10.66 10.16 -11.68
C LEU A 32 9.41 9.28 -11.82
N SER A 33 9.49 7.99 -11.46
CA SER A 33 8.32 7.11 -11.50
C SER A 33 7.27 7.45 -10.43
N LEU A 34 7.71 7.95 -9.27
CA LEU A 34 6.80 8.41 -8.21
C LEU A 34 6.02 9.67 -8.62
N ALA A 35 6.65 10.59 -9.35
CA ALA A 35 5.96 11.77 -9.89
C ALA A 35 4.86 11.39 -10.89
N GLU A 36 5.14 10.43 -11.78
CA GLU A 36 4.14 9.87 -12.70
C GLU A 36 3.03 9.14 -11.95
N LEU A 37 3.35 8.38 -10.90
CA LEU A 37 2.35 7.74 -10.04
C LEU A 37 1.41 8.78 -9.40
N PHE A 38 1.94 9.91 -8.91
CA PHE A 38 1.13 10.99 -8.36
C PHE A 38 0.29 11.70 -9.42
N ARG A 39 0.80 11.88 -10.64
CA ARG A 39 0.02 12.39 -11.78
C ARG A 39 -1.12 11.46 -12.14
N LEU A 40 -0.86 10.16 -12.28
CA LEU A 40 -1.88 9.13 -12.53
C LEU A 40 -2.95 9.12 -11.43
N LYS A 41 -2.56 9.27 -10.17
CA LYS A 41 -3.48 9.40 -9.03
C LYS A 41 -4.31 10.69 -9.09
N ALA A 42 -3.71 11.80 -9.50
CA ALA A 42 -4.40 13.10 -9.64
C ALA A 42 -5.38 13.12 -10.82
N HIS A 43 -5.07 12.42 -11.91
CA HIS A 43 -5.94 12.30 -13.08
C HIS A 43 -7.12 11.33 -12.87
N GLY A 44 -7.26 10.74 -11.68
CA GLY A 44 -8.44 9.95 -11.34
C GLY A 44 -8.55 8.64 -12.11
N ASP A 45 -7.45 8.12 -12.65
CA ASP A 45 -7.43 6.75 -13.18
C ASP A 45 -7.29 5.74 -12.03
N THR A 46 -8.26 5.80 -11.12
CA THR A 46 -8.47 4.80 -10.07
C THR A 46 -9.44 3.73 -10.54
N ARG A 47 -9.76 3.66 -11.84
CA ARG A 47 -10.58 2.56 -12.39
C ARG A 47 -9.93 1.19 -12.17
N ALA A 48 -8.60 1.12 -12.11
CA ALA A 48 -7.88 -0.09 -11.70
C ALA A 48 -7.95 -0.35 -10.17
N ALA A 49 -8.21 0.68 -9.35
CA ALA A 49 -8.40 0.56 -7.90
C ALA A 49 -9.88 0.35 -7.50
N ALA A 50 -10.82 0.41 -8.46
CA ALA A 50 -12.25 0.22 -8.25
C ALA A 50 -12.67 -1.24 -8.02
N CYS A 51 -11.73 -2.13 -7.68
CA CYS A 51 -12.04 -3.41 -7.04
C CYS A 51 -11.89 -3.30 -5.51
N GLY A 52 -12.21 -2.14 -4.94
CA GLY A 52 -12.27 -1.94 -3.51
C GLY A 52 -13.54 -2.55 -2.94
N LYS A 53 -13.57 -3.88 -2.76
CA LYS A 53 -14.63 -4.51 -1.94
C LYS A 53 -14.53 -3.93 -0.54
N SER A 54 -15.48 -3.09 -0.13
CA SER A 54 -15.59 -2.59 1.22
C SER A 54 -16.13 -3.69 2.13
N VAL A 55 -15.31 -4.22 3.03
CA VAL A 55 -15.69 -5.25 3.99
C VAL A 55 -15.68 -4.66 5.39
N ILE A 56 -16.79 -4.80 6.11
CA ILE A 56 -16.85 -4.52 7.55
C ILE A 56 -16.57 -5.84 8.26
N MET A 57 -15.39 -5.96 8.87
CA MET A 57 -15.02 -7.12 9.66
C MET A 57 -15.52 -6.96 11.09
N ILE A 58 -16.54 -7.73 11.45
CA ILE A 58 -17.05 -7.77 12.83
C ILE A 58 -16.45 -9.01 13.50
N TYR A 59 -15.52 -8.80 14.44
CA TYR A 59 -14.85 -9.88 15.19
C TYR A 59 -15.45 -10.00 16.59
N LEU A 60 -16.18 -11.10 16.84
CA LEU A 60 -16.81 -11.38 18.13
C LEU A 60 -16.20 -12.66 18.75
N PRO A 61 -15.13 -12.54 19.56
CA PRO A 61 -14.58 -13.70 20.26
C PRO A 61 -15.58 -14.16 21.33
N GLY A 62 -16.09 -15.38 21.19
CA GLY A 62 -17.19 -15.91 22.02
C GLY A 62 -18.57 -15.90 21.34
N GLY A 63 -18.66 -15.40 20.11
CA GLY A 63 -19.88 -15.38 19.31
C GLY A 63 -20.76 -14.14 19.55
N PRO A 64 -21.71 -13.87 18.65
CA PRO A 64 -22.70 -12.83 18.84
C PRO A 64 -23.63 -13.15 20.01
N SER A 65 -24.12 -12.12 20.70
CA SER A 65 -25.11 -12.34 21.75
C SER A 65 -26.41 -12.90 21.14
N HIS A 66 -27.19 -13.66 21.91
CA HIS A 66 -28.44 -14.25 21.40
C HIS A 66 -29.44 -13.19 20.89
N ILE A 67 -29.37 -11.95 21.39
CA ILE A 67 -30.21 -10.83 20.95
C ILE A 67 -29.78 -10.25 19.60
N ASP A 68 -28.53 -10.46 19.18
CA ASP A 68 -27.98 -9.94 17.92
C ASP A 68 -28.27 -10.86 16.72
N MET A 69 -28.68 -12.11 16.99
CA MET A 69 -28.94 -13.13 15.96
C MET A 69 -30.39 -13.26 15.55
N TYR A 70 -31.31 -13.02 16.50
CA TYR A 70 -32.74 -13.12 16.27
C TYR A 70 -33.37 -11.74 16.41
N ASP A 71 -33.75 -11.15 15.28
CA ASP A 71 -34.66 -10.01 15.28
C ASP A 71 -36.06 -10.52 15.67
N MET A 72 -36.50 -10.17 16.88
CA MET A 72 -37.77 -10.65 17.44
C MET A 72 -39.00 -9.90 16.91
N LYS A 73 -38.89 -9.10 15.84
CA LYS A 73 -40.05 -8.37 15.30
C LYS A 73 -40.14 -8.35 13.76
N PRO A 74 -40.20 -9.53 13.09
CA PRO A 74 -40.31 -9.57 11.64
C PRO A 74 -41.60 -8.91 11.10
N ASP A 75 -42.70 -8.95 11.85
CA ASP A 75 -44.00 -8.36 11.48
C ASP A 75 -44.39 -7.18 12.38
N ALA A 76 -43.41 -6.35 12.72
CA ALA A 76 -43.62 -5.18 13.57
C ALA A 76 -44.77 -4.29 13.08
N PRO A 77 -45.85 -4.05 13.87
CA PRO A 77 -46.82 -3.03 13.50
C PRO A 77 -46.13 -1.66 13.49
N VAL A 78 -46.45 -0.90 12.44
CA VAL A 78 -46.13 0.52 12.30
C VAL A 78 -47.15 1.28 13.14
N ASP A 79 -46.71 1.78 14.29
CA ASP A 79 -47.35 2.96 14.88
C ASP A 79 -46.82 4.21 14.17
#